data_AF-A0A8T6M4P0-F1
#
_entry.id   AF-A0A8T6M4P0-F1
#
_cell.length_a   1.000
_cell.length_b   1.000
_cell.length_c   1.000
_cell.angle_alpha   90.00
_cell.angle_beta   90.00
_cell.angle_gamma   90.00
#
_symmetry.space_group_name_H-M   'P 1'
#
loop_
_entity.id
_entity.type
_entity.pdbx_description
1 polymer ?
#
loop_
_entity_poly.entity_id
_entity_poly.type
_entity_poly.pdbx_seq_one_letter_code
_entity_poly.pdbx_strand_id
1 'polypeptide(L)' 'MKIPTAKLKAILLYFCNYTDTTFLGKTKLMKLFYFADFTHLKQFGSPITYDTYVKLEHGPIPSTIKSLVDTACENID' A
#
# COMPACT_ATOMS: atom_id res chain seq x y z
N MET A 1 -11.54 -5.49 7.69
CA MET A 1 -10.36 -5.96 8.45
C MET A 1 -9.61 -4.76 9.02
N LYS A 2 -8.85 -4.93 10.11
CA LYS A 2 -8.08 -3.83 10.72
C LYS A 2 -6.64 -3.88 10.22
N ILE A 3 -6.21 -2.84 9.50
CA ILE A 3 -4.82 -2.74 9.05
C ILE A 3 -3.90 -2.51 10.27
N PRO A 4 -2.83 -3.30 10.44
CA PRO A 4 -1.88 -3.09 11.53
C PRO A 4 -1.08 -1.78 11.31
N THR A 5 -1.39 -0.73 12.07
CA THR A 5 -0.79 0.61 11.89
C THR A 5 0.74 0.59 12.02
N ALA A 6 1.30 -0.22 12.93
CA ALA A 6 2.75 -0.35 13.09
C ALA A 6 3.42 -0.90 11.82
N LYS A 7 2.85 -1.95 11.21
CA LYS A 7 3.36 -2.53 9.96
C LYS A 7 3.18 -1.56 8.80
N LEU A 8 2.04 -0.86 8.73
CA LEU A 8 1.80 0.16 7.70
C LEU A 8 2.88 1.25 7.72
N LYS A 9 3.20 1.80 8.91
CA LYS A 9 4.28 2.79 9.07
C LYS A 9 5.64 2.25 8.65
N ALA A 10 5.97 1.01 9.05
CA ALA A 10 7.23 0.38 8.68
C ALA A 10 7.35 0.15 7.16
N ILE A 11 6.27 -0.29 6.50
CA ILE A 11 6.22 -0.46 5.04
C ILE A 11 6.42 0.88 4.33
N LEU A 12 5.71 1.93 4.76
CA LEU A 12 5.85 3.27 4.18
C LEU A 12 7.27 3.80 4.33
N LEU A 13 7.86 3.68 5.53
CA LEU A 13 9.25 4.06 5.78
C LEU A 13 10.22 3.29 4.89
N TYR A 14 10.00 1.99 4.70
CA TYR A 14 10.80 1.17 3.79
C TYR A 14 10.68 1.67 2.34
N PHE A 15 9.47 1.90 1.84
CA PHE A 15 9.30 2.40 0.47
C PHE A 15 9.95 3.78 0.27
N CYS A 16 9.84 4.70 1.23
CA CYS A 16 10.48 6.00 1.13
C CYS A 16 12.02 5.93 1.14
N ASN A 17 12.61 4.98 1.87
CA ASN A 17 14.08 4.85 1.94
C ASN A 17 14.68 4.09 0.76
N TYR A 18 13.94 3.13 0.20
CA TYR A 18 14.46 2.21 -0.83
C TYR A 18 13.84 2.41 -2.20
N THR A 19 13.10 3.50 -2.41
CA THR A 19 12.63 3.91 -3.73
C THR A 19 12.92 5.39 -3.94
N ASP A 20 13.14 5.76 -5.20
CA ASP A 20 13.21 7.16 -5.58
C ASP A 20 11.84 7.83 -5.33
N THR A 21 11.83 8.76 -4.38
CA THR A 21 10.65 9.49 -3.91
C THR A 21 10.08 10.40 -4.99
N THR A 22 10.88 10.87 -5.96
CA THR A 22 10.40 11.65 -7.10
C THR A 22 9.42 10.84 -7.95
N PHE A 23 9.58 9.52 -8.00
CA PHE A 23 8.69 8.62 -8.74
C PHE A 23 7.68 7.88 -7.85
N LEU A 24 7.62 8.16 -6.55
CA LEU A 24 6.72 7.50 -5.59
C LEU A 24 5.32 8.14 -5.55
N GLY A 25 4.67 8.21 -6.71
CA GLY A 25 3.28 8.66 -6.82
C GLY A 25 2.25 7.63 -6.32
N LYS A 26 0.98 8.05 -6.22
CA LYS A 26 -0.15 7.22 -5.75
C LYS A 26 -0.21 5.85 -6.42
N THR A 27 -0.11 5.80 -7.75
CA THR A 27 -0.18 4.56 -8.53
C THR A 27 0.94 3.59 -8.18
N LYS A 28 2.19 4.08 -8.13
CA LYS A 28 3.35 3.24 -7.77
C LYS A 28 3.22 2.74 -6.33
N LEU A 29 2.79 3.60 -5.41
CA LEU A 29 2.57 3.23 -4.02
C LEU A 29 1.54 2.09 -3.88
N MET A 30 0.38 2.18 -4.56
CA MET A 30 -0.63 1.11 -4.54
C MET A 30 -0.08 -0.22 -5.11
N LYS A 31 0.76 -0.15 -6.14
CA LYS A 31 1.41 -1.34 -6.72
C LYS A 31 2.40 -1.97 -5.76
N LEU A 32 3.20 -1.16 -5.06
CA LEU A 32 4.14 -1.66 -4.07
C LEU A 32 3.42 -2.38 -2.92
N PHE A 33 2.31 -1.85 -2.43
CA PHE A 33 1.48 -2.55 -1.44
C PHE A 33 0.96 -3.90 -1.96
N TYR A 34 0.41 -3.92 -3.17
CA TYR A 34 -0.06 -5.16 -3.80
C TYR A 34 1.06 -6.20 -3.88
N PHE A 35 2.24 -5.83 -4.39
CA PHE A 35 3.35 -6.76 -4.52
C PHE A 35 3.86 -7.23 -3.16
N ALA A 36 3.91 -6.37 -2.15
CA ALA A 36 4.34 -6.74 -0.80
C ALA A 36 3.38 -7.74 -0.16
N ASP A 37 2.08 -7.47 -0.17
CA ASP A 37 1.08 -8.37 0.41
C ASP A 37 0.97 -9.68 -0.35
N PHE A 38 0.94 -9.63 -1.68
CA PHE A 38 0.72 -10.83 -2.49
C PHE A 38 1.95 -11.76 -2.46
N THR A 39 3.16 -11.20 -2.45
CA THR A 39 4.40 -11.97 -2.28
C THR A 39 4.45 -12.60 -0.89
N HIS A 40 4.15 -11.84 0.16
CA HIS A 40 4.15 -12.36 1.52
C HIS A 40 3.05 -13.41 1.73
N LEU A 41 1.87 -13.22 1.16
CA LEU A 41 0.79 -14.21 1.16
C LEU A 41 1.23 -15.50 0.49
N LYS A 42 1.85 -15.41 -0.69
CA LYS A 42 2.35 -16.58 -1.42
C LYS A 42 3.42 -17.34 -0.64
N GLN A 43 4.27 -16.64 0.09
CA GLN A 43 5.39 -17.24 0.82
C GLN A 43 5.01 -17.77 2.21
N PHE A 44 4.15 -17.06 2.93
CA PHE A 44 3.88 -17.31 4.36
C PHE A 44 2.41 -17.61 4.68
N GLY A 45 1.53 -17.66 3.67
CA GLY A 45 0.11 -17.97 3.85
C GLY A 45 -0.72 -16.84 4.47
N SER A 46 -0.16 -15.64 4.63
CA SER A 46 -0.88 -14.47 5.16
C SER A 46 -0.42 -13.16 4.50
N PRO A 47 -1.30 -12.19 4.24
CA PRO A 47 -0.87 -10.85 3.82
C PRO A 47 -0.28 -10.05 4.99
N ILE A 48 0.45 -8.98 4.71
CA ILE A 48 1.07 -8.11 5.71
C ILE A 48 0.05 -7.11 6.26
N THR A 49 -0.70 -6.45 5.37
CA THR A 49 -1.64 -5.38 5.70
C THR A 49 -3.05 -5.87 5.99
N TYR A 50 -3.42 -7.04 5.46
CA TYR A 50 -4.79 -7.58 5.50
C TYR A 50 -5.85 -6.63 4.90
N ASP A 51 -5.45 -5.75 3.97
CA ASP A 51 -6.40 -4.92 3.23
C ASP A 51 -7.17 -5.73 2.18
N THR A 52 -8.33 -5.21 1.79
CA THR A 52 -9.14 -5.74 0.69
C THR A 52 -8.62 -5.17 -0.62
N TYR A 53 -8.27 -6.05 -1.56
CA TYR A 53 -7.81 -5.66 -2.89
C TYR A 53 -8.95 -5.64 -3.90
N VAL A 54 -9.09 -4.53 -4.62
CA VAL A 54 -10.09 -4.34 -5.67
C VAL A 54 -9.38 -4.19 -7.02
N LYS A 55 -9.87 -4.90 -8.04
CA LYS A 55 -9.35 -4.79 -9.41
C LYS A 55 -9.92 -3.54 -10.09
N LEU A 56 -9.05 -2.59 -10.43
CA LEU A 56 -9.37 -1.47 -11.31
C LEU A 56 -8.74 -1.70 -12.70
N GLU A 57 -8.92 -0.74 -13.61
CA GLU A 57 -8.42 -0.79 -14.99
C GLU A 57 -6.92 -1.15 -15.07
N HIS A 58 -6.09 -0.52 -14.24
CA HIS A 58 -4.65 -0.78 -14.22
C HIS A 58 -4.23 -1.88 -13.24
N GLY A 59 -5.16 -2.70 -12.76
CA GLY A 59 -4.93 -3.85 -11.88
C GLY A 59 -5.35 -3.64 -10.42
N PRO A 60 -4.98 -4.57 -9.53
CA PRO A 60 -5.44 -4.58 -8.14
C PRO A 60 -4.81 -3.44 -7.33
N ILE A 61 -5.60 -2.86 -6.43
CA ILE A 61 -5.20 -1.83 -5.46
C ILE A 61 -5.78 -2.14 -4.07
N PRO A 62 -5.09 -1.74 -2.98
CA PRO A 62 -5.62 -1.86 -1.62
C PRO A 62 -6.69 -0.78 -1.35
N SER A 63 -7.92 -1.20 -1.04
CA SER A 63 -9.08 -0.30 -0.94
C SER A 63 -8.94 0.71 0.21
N THR A 64 -8.66 0.22 1.42
CA THR A 64 -8.59 1.06 2.62
C THR A 64 -7.38 1.98 2.57
N ILE A 65 -6.22 1.47 2.17
CA ILE A 65 -5.00 2.26 2.05
C ILE A 65 -5.14 3.33 0.97
N LYS A 66 -5.79 3.03 -0.17
CA LYS A 66 -6.06 4.04 -1.20
C LYS A 66 -6.89 5.20 -0.64
N SER A 67 -7.96 4.89 0.10
CA SER A 67 -8.80 5.89 0.75
C SER A 67 -8.00 6.76 1.72
N LEU A 68 -7.16 6.15 2.57
CA LEU A 68 -6.27 6.88 3.49
C LEU A 68 -5.30 7.81 2.76
N VAL A 69 -4.72 7.37 1.65
CA VAL A 69 -3.82 8.20 0.84
C VAL A 69 -4.55 9.36 0.18
N ASP A 70 -5.76 9.12 -0.33
CA ASP A 70 -6.58 10.16 -0.93
C ASP A 70 -6.97 11.23 0.09
N THR A 71 -7.47 10.82 1.27
CA THR A 71 -7.73 11.74 2.39
C THR A 71 -6.48 12.49 2.82
N ALA A 72 -5.33 11.83 2.92
CA ALA A 72 -4.08 12.51 3.30
C ALA A 72 -3.67 13.57 2.28
N CYS A 73 -3.93 13.36 0.97
CA CYS A 73 -3.67 14.37 -0.05
C CYS A 73 -4.62 15.56 0.01
N GLU A 74 -5.88 15.34 0.39
CA GLU A 74 -6.90 16.40 0.52
C GLU A 74 -6.67 17.31 1.73
N ASN A 75 -5.94 16.84 2.75
CA ASN A 75 -5.63 17.62 3.96
C ASN A 75 -4.25 18.32 3.90
N ILE A 76 -3.63 18.38 2.71
CA ILE A 76 -2.42 19.18 2.46
C ILE A 76 -2.89 20.49 1.81
N ASP A 77 -3.59 21.30 2.59
CA ASP A 77 -3.86 22.73 2.35
C ASP A 77 -3.21 23.54 3.47
#